data_AF-A0A8B6G2L9-F1
#
_entry.id   AF-A0A8B6G2L9-F1
#
_cell.length_a   1.000
_cell.length_b   1.000
_cell.length_c   1.000
_cell.angle_alpha   90.00
_cell.angle_beta   90.00
_cell.angle_gamma   90.00
#
_symmetry.space_group_name_H-M   'P 1'
#
loop_
_entity.id
_entity.type
_entity.pdbx_description
1 polymer ?
#
loop_
_entity_poly.entity_id
_entity_poly.type
_entity_poly.pdbx_seq_one_letter_code
_entity_poly.pdbx_strand_id
1 'polypeptide(L)'
;MELTGKKEEHNRKMVLYGRKHRKLINRRRTLKERKIDPKEEERFMKALEIETMSSEDSDSEDDSIFVTRPLSWVSTEFKQLIQRLDRKYDRTLNAQGKRLKSKRTVGEPSDRPCPKKPKGLEWMFG
;
A
#
# COMPACT_ATOMS: atom_id res chain seq x y z
N MET A 1 -28.53 16.45 -12.68
CA MET A 1 -27.17 16.83 -12.22
C MET A 1 -26.58 15.86 -11.18
N GLU A 2 -27.37 15.14 -10.37
CA GLU A 2 -26.86 14.21 -9.34
C GLU A 2 -26.21 12.90 -9.84
N LEU A 3 -26.54 12.44 -11.05
CA LEU A 3 -26.05 11.16 -11.59
C LEU A 3 -24.55 11.21 -11.94
N THR A 4 -24.04 12.37 -12.31
CA THR A 4 -22.64 12.58 -12.73
C THR A 4 -21.69 12.47 -11.54
N GLY A 5 -22.04 13.10 -10.41
CA GLY A 5 -21.22 13.07 -9.19
C GLY A 5 -21.09 11.67 -8.58
N LYS A 6 -22.16 10.87 -8.59
CA LYS A 6 -22.12 9.46 -8.10
C LYS A 6 -21.19 8.58 -8.94
N LYS A 7 -21.13 8.82 -10.26
CA LYS A 7 -20.26 8.07 -11.18
C LYS A 7 -18.79 8.44 -11.00
N GLU A 8 -18.49 9.73 -10.82
CA GLU A 8 -17.13 10.21 -10.58
C GLU A 8 -16.59 9.70 -9.24
N GLU A 9 -17.40 9.73 -8.19
CA GLU A 9 -17.03 9.18 -6.88
C GLU A 9 -16.75 7.68 -6.94
N HIS A 10 -17.58 6.92 -7.65
CA HIS A 10 -17.36 5.50 -7.88
C HIS A 10 -16.05 5.22 -8.62
N ASN A 11 -15.78 5.97 -9.70
CA ASN A 11 -14.54 5.84 -10.46
C ASN A 11 -13.31 6.13 -9.59
N ARG A 12 -13.34 7.20 -8.79
CA ARG A 12 -12.27 7.51 -7.82
C ARG A 12 -12.05 6.35 -6.84
N LYS A 13 -13.13 5.80 -6.27
CA LYS A 13 -13.06 4.63 -5.37
C LYS A 13 -12.42 3.42 -6.06
N MET A 14 -12.78 3.15 -7.32
CA MET A 14 -12.23 2.02 -8.08
C MET A 14 -10.76 2.20 -8.43
N VAL A 15 -10.32 3.42 -8.75
CA VAL A 15 -8.89 3.73 -8.96
C VAL A 15 -8.10 3.47 -7.68
N LEU A 16 -8.58 3.97 -6.53
CA LEU A 16 -7.93 3.76 -5.24
C LEU A 16 -7.89 2.28 -4.85
N TYR A 17 -8.97 1.54 -5.09
CA TYR A 17 -9.04 0.11 -4.87
C TYR A 17 -8.02 -0.65 -5.72
N GLY A 18 -8.00 -0.39 -7.04
CA GLY A 18 -7.04 -1.00 -7.95
C GLY A 18 -5.58 -0.74 -7.56
N ARG A 19 -5.26 0.46 -7.08
CA ARG A 19 -3.92 0.81 -6.58
C ARG A 19 -3.53 0.02 -5.35
N LYS A 20 -4.41 -0.06 -4.35
CA LYS A 20 -4.17 -0.88 -3.14
C LYS A 20 -3.92 -2.35 -3.50
N HIS A 21 -4.72 -2.90 -4.41
CA HIS A 21 -4.54 -4.26 -4.91
C HIS A 21 -3.21 -4.46 -5.62
N ARG A 22 -2.81 -3.53 -6.51
CA ARG A 22 -1.52 -3.60 -7.20
C ARG A 22 -0.36 -3.57 -6.22
N LYS A 23 -0.44 -2.70 -5.19
CA LYS A 23 0.56 -2.59 -4.12
C LYS A 23 0.69 -3.91 -3.35
N LEU A 24 -0.46 -4.49 -2.98
CA LEU A 24 -0.50 -5.77 -2.29
C LEU A 24 0.11 -6.90 -3.13
N ILE A 25 -0.27 -7.01 -4.40
CA ILE A 25 0.24 -8.03 -5.33
C ILE A 25 1.76 -7.92 -5.47
N ASN A 26 2.27 -6.70 -5.70
CA ASN A 26 3.70 -6.46 -5.82
C ASN A 26 4.45 -6.87 -4.55
N ARG A 27 3.96 -6.47 -3.37
CA ARG A 27 4.57 -6.82 -2.08
C ARG A 27 4.57 -8.33 -1.83
N ARG A 28 3.46 -9.02 -2.07
CA ARG A 28 3.36 -10.48 -1.95
C ARG A 28 4.31 -11.20 -2.91
N ARG A 29 4.39 -10.75 -4.16
CA ARG A 29 5.33 -11.31 -5.13
C ARG A 29 6.78 -11.10 -4.68
N THR A 30 7.13 -9.87 -4.31
CA THR A 30 8.48 -9.54 -3.85
C THR A 30 8.87 -10.29 -2.58
N LEU A 31 7.91 -10.56 -1.69
CA LEU A 31 8.09 -11.38 -0.49
C LEU A 31 8.44 -12.83 -0.86
N LYS A 32 7.65 -13.47 -1.73
CA LYS A 32 7.90 -14.83 -2.24
C LYS A 32 9.25 -14.98 -2.96
N GLU A 33 9.70 -13.93 -3.63
CA GLU A 33 11.02 -13.90 -4.28
C GLU A 33 12.17 -13.74 -3.27
N ARG A 34 11.91 -13.54 -1.97
CA ARG A 34 12.96 -13.53 -0.94
C ARG A 34 13.18 -14.95 -0.45
N LYS A 35 14.45 -15.32 -0.29
CA LYS A 35 14.84 -16.54 0.42
C LYS A 35 14.76 -16.27 1.93
N ILE A 36 13.55 -16.25 2.48
CA ILE A 36 13.29 -16.13 3.92
C ILE A 36 12.79 -17.47 4.47
N ASP A 37 12.80 -17.60 5.79
CA ASP A 37 12.26 -18.77 6.45
C ASP A 37 10.75 -18.93 6.12
N PRO A 38 10.26 -20.15 5.80
CA PRO A 38 8.86 -20.36 5.44
C PRO A 38 7.85 -19.90 6.49
N LYS A 39 8.18 -19.99 7.79
CA LYS A 39 7.28 -19.54 8.86
C LYS A 39 7.23 -18.01 8.91
N GLU A 40 8.36 -17.36 8.68
CA GLU A 40 8.43 -15.89 8.60
C GLU A 40 7.69 -15.38 7.35
N GLU A 41 7.84 -16.08 6.22
CA GLU A 41 7.07 -15.79 5.01
C GLU A 41 5.57 -15.88 5.27
N GLU A 42 5.11 -16.96 5.90
CA GLU A 42 3.70 -17.14 6.23
C GLU A 42 3.18 -16.04 7.15
N ARG A 43 3.95 -15.68 8.20
CA ARG A 43 3.62 -14.57 9.11
C ARG A 43 3.44 -13.26 8.34
N PHE A 44 4.35 -12.94 7.43
CA PHE A 44 4.28 -11.72 6.62
C PHE A 44 3.19 -11.78 5.55
N MET A 45 2.92 -12.94 4.96
CA MET A 45 1.85 -13.12 3.98
C MET A 45 0.47 -12.90 4.61
N LYS A 46 0.26 -13.37 5.85
CA LYS A 46 -0.95 -13.10 6.65
C LYS A 46 -1.10 -11.62 7.00
N ALA A 47 0.02 -10.93 7.24
CA ALA A 47 0.02 -9.50 7.52
C ALA A 47 -0.27 -8.63 6.28
N LEU A 48 0.08 -9.09 5.09
CA LEU A 48 -0.14 -8.36 3.83
C LEU A 48 -1.58 -8.51 3.35
N GLU A 49 -2.42 -7.53 3.71
CA GLU A 49 -3.82 -7.42 3.28
C GLU A 49 -4.18 -6.02 2.80
N ILE A 50 -5.29 -5.88 2.06
CA ILE A 50 -5.74 -4.60 1.50
C ILE A 50 -5.92 -3.52 2.56
N GLU A 51 -6.42 -3.90 3.74
CA GLU A 51 -6.61 -2.99 4.86
C GLU A 51 -5.31 -2.34 5.34
N THR A 52 -4.20 -3.06 5.18
CA THR A 52 -2.85 -2.64 5.60
C THR A 52 -2.11 -1.88 4.50
N MET A 53 -2.73 -1.72 3.32
CA MET A 53 -2.22 -0.87 2.26
C MET A 53 -2.66 0.57 2.50
N SER A 54 -1.69 1.48 2.62
CA SER A 54 -1.94 2.92 2.62
C SER A 54 -2.59 3.34 1.29
N SER A 55 -3.56 4.26 1.35
CA SER A 55 -4.10 4.90 0.14
C SER A 55 -3.08 5.89 -0.44
N GLU A 56 -3.20 6.09 -1.75
CA GLU A 56 -2.60 7.20 -2.48
C GLU A 56 -3.76 8.14 -2.79
N ASP A 57 -3.97 9.20 -2.01
CA ASP A 57 -4.98 10.20 -2.33
C ASP A 57 -4.32 11.20 -3.32
N SER A 58 -4.97 11.45 -4.45
CA SER A 58 -4.53 12.46 -5.41
C SER A 58 -5.29 13.74 -5.10
N ASP A 59 -4.57 14.76 -4.63
CA ASP A 59 -5.12 16.09 -4.32
C ASP A 59 -4.61 17.15 -5.33
N SER A 60 -3.81 16.73 -6.32
CA SER A 60 -3.32 17.62 -7.37
C SER A 60 -4.31 17.66 -8.53
N GLU A 61 -4.64 18.86 -9.03
CA GLU A 61 -5.46 19.06 -10.23
C GLU A 61 -4.90 18.31 -11.46
N ASP A 62 -3.58 18.06 -11.47
CA ASP A 62 -2.86 17.44 -12.59
C ASP A 62 -2.61 15.92 -12.43
N ASP A 63 -3.12 15.27 -11.37
CA ASP A 63 -2.89 13.85 -11.02
C ASP A 63 -1.40 13.41 -11.02
N SER A 64 -0.46 14.36 -11.01
CA SER A 64 0.95 14.14 -11.29
C SER A 64 1.75 13.73 -10.05
N ILE A 65 1.25 14.06 -8.85
CA ILE A 65 1.86 13.74 -7.57
C ILE A 65 0.83 13.12 -6.64
N PHE A 66 1.09 11.89 -6.20
CA PHE A 66 0.22 11.17 -5.26
C PHE A 66 0.65 11.38 -3.82
N VAL A 67 -0.30 11.70 -2.94
CA VAL A 67 -0.07 11.81 -1.51
C VAL A 67 -0.32 10.46 -0.86
N THR A 68 0.72 9.87 -0.29
CA THR A 68 0.59 8.65 0.52
C THR A 68 0.30 9.03 1.96
N ARG A 69 -0.88 8.64 2.46
CA ARG A 69 -1.25 8.84 3.86
C ARG A 69 -0.84 7.61 4.70
N PRO A 70 0.17 7.72 5.58
CA PRO A 70 0.63 6.58 6.37
C PRO A 70 -0.45 6.14 7.36
N LEU A 71 -0.55 4.84 7.61
CA LEU A 71 -1.47 4.30 8.62
C LEU A 71 -0.88 4.57 10.02
N SER A 72 -1.63 5.30 10.85
CA SER A 72 -1.17 5.79 12.16
C SER A 72 -0.88 4.66 13.15
N TRP A 73 -1.75 3.65 13.17
CA TRP A 73 -1.72 2.50 14.08
C TRP A 73 -0.66 1.44 13.73
N VAL A 74 0.12 1.63 12.67
CA VAL A 74 1.08 0.63 12.22
C VAL A 74 2.39 0.74 12.99
N SER A 75 2.86 -0.39 13.52
CA SER A 75 4.14 -0.50 14.20
C SER A 75 5.34 -0.16 13.31
N THR A 76 6.45 0.23 13.94
CA THR A 76 7.71 0.46 13.25
C THR A 76 8.22 -0.79 12.53
N GLU A 77 8.04 -1.98 13.12
CA GLU A 77 8.45 -3.25 12.52
C GLU A 77 7.74 -3.49 11.18
N PHE A 78 6.40 -3.33 11.14
CA PHE A 78 5.65 -3.51 9.90
C PHE A 78 5.95 -2.42 8.87
N LYS A 79 6.12 -1.16 9.30
CA LYS A 79 6.59 -0.07 8.42
C LYS A 79 7.92 -0.43 7.73
N GLN A 80 8.88 -0.96 8.48
CA GLN A 80 10.18 -1.37 7.92
C GLN A 80 10.06 -2.55 6.95
N LEU A 81 9.25 -3.57 7.27
CA LEU A 81 8.98 -4.68 6.35
C LEU A 81 8.45 -4.16 5.01
N ILE A 82 7.42 -3.33 5.09
CA ILE A 82 6.79 -2.72 3.91
C ILE A 82 7.80 -1.91 3.09
N GLN A 83 8.61 -1.07 3.73
CA GLN A 83 9.64 -0.29 3.04
C GLN A 83 10.68 -1.18 2.36
N ARG A 84 11.09 -2.29 2.99
CA ARG A 84 12.04 -3.25 2.40
C ARG A 84 11.44 -3.91 1.15
N LEU A 85 10.17 -4.31 1.20
CA LEU A 85 9.48 -4.88 0.04
C LEU A 85 9.34 -3.86 -1.09
N ASP A 86 8.93 -2.64 -0.78
CA ASP A 86 8.79 -1.58 -1.79
C ASP A 86 10.16 -1.23 -2.43
N ARG A 87 11.23 -1.12 -1.63
CA ARG A 87 12.59 -0.89 -2.15
C ARG A 87 13.08 -2.04 -3.03
N LYS A 88 12.79 -3.29 -2.66
CA LYS A 88 13.17 -4.44 -3.48
C LYS A 88 12.41 -4.41 -4.81
N TYR A 89 11.10 -4.18 -4.79
CA TYR A 89 10.31 -4.01 -6.02
C TYR A 89 10.88 -2.89 -6.91
N ASP A 90 11.24 -1.74 -6.34
CA ASP A 90 11.82 -0.63 -7.09
C ASP A 90 13.15 -0.97 -7.77
N ARG A 91 13.95 -1.84 -7.15
CA ARG A 91 15.19 -2.36 -7.74
C ARG A 91 14.93 -3.34 -8.88
N THR A 92 13.80 -4.03 -8.90
CA THR A 92 13.42 -4.93 -10.00
C THR A 92 12.88 -4.19 -11.22
N LEU A 93 12.51 -2.92 -11.09
CA LEU A 93 12.04 -2.12 -12.23
C LEU A 93 13.19 -1.71 -13.15
N ASN A 94 12.96 -1.84 -14.46
CA ASN A 94 13.83 -1.27 -15.48
C ASN A 94 13.70 0.27 -15.53
N ALA A 95 14.55 0.94 -16.32
CA ALA A 95 14.56 2.40 -16.42
C ALA A 95 13.20 2.98 -16.85
N GLN A 96 12.52 2.36 -17.80
CA GLN A 96 11.19 2.77 -18.25
C GLN A 96 10.15 2.64 -17.12
N GLY A 97 10.16 1.53 -16.38
CA GLY A 97 9.27 1.29 -15.25
C GLY A 97 9.48 2.29 -14.12
N LYS A 98 10.74 2.68 -13.84
CA LYS A 98 11.05 3.76 -12.88
C LYS A 98 10.53 5.11 -13.36
N ARG A 99 10.63 5.43 -14.65
CA ARG A 99 10.12 6.69 -15.23
C ARG A 99 8.60 6.78 -15.22
N LEU A 100 7.90 5.68 -15.49
CA LEU A 100 6.43 5.60 -15.49
C LEU A 100 5.83 5.52 -14.09
N LYS A 101 6.66 5.32 -13.06
CA LYS A 101 6.19 5.28 -11.68
C LYS A 101 5.77 6.68 -11.25
N SER A 102 4.52 6.82 -10.82
CA SER A 102 3.99 8.08 -10.32
C SER A 102 4.84 8.62 -9.16
N LYS A 103 5.10 9.93 -9.16
CA LYS A 103 5.78 10.61 -8.06
C LYS A 103 4.87 10.60 -6.83
N ARG A 104 5.50 10.51 -5.66
CA ARG A 104 4.79 10.40 -4.39
C ARG A 104 5.37 11.32 -3.34
N THR A 105 4.50 11.92 -2.55
CA THR A 105 4.85 12.64 -1.33
C THR A 105 4.19 11.93 -0.14
N VAL A 106 4.77 12.11 1.05
CA VAL A 106 4.15 11.63 2.29
C VAL A 106 3.27 12.76 2.80
N GLY A 107 1.98 12.47 3.00
CA GLY A 107 1.05 13.41 3.62
C GLY A 107 0.74 13.05 5.07
N GLU A 108 -0.29 13.69 5.60
CA GLU A 108 -0.76 13.46 6.95
C GLU A 108 -1.20 12.00 7.18
N PRO A 109 -1.03 11.47 8.41
CA PRO A 109 -1.53 10.15 8.76
C PRO A 109 -3.01 9.96 8.40
N SER A 110 -3.34 8.73 8.03
CA SER A 110 -4.68 8.31 7.69
C SER A 110 -5.53 8.13 8.94
N ASP A 111 -6.74 8.68 8.95
CA ASP A 111 -7.74 8.53 10.03
C ASP A 111 -8.43 7.16 10.04
N ARG A 112 -8.08 6.28 9.10
CA ARG A 112 -8.65 4.94 9.00
C ARG A 112 -8.44 4.15 10.30
N PRO A 113 -9.50 3.49 10.81
CA PRO A 113 -9.40 2.73 12.04
C PRO A 113 -8.45 1.55 11.90
N CYS A 114 -7.89 1.14 13.02
CA CYS A 114 -7.11 -0.08 13.13
C CYS A 114 -8.01 -1.29 12.85
N PRO A 115 -7.65 -2.18 11.90
CA PRO A 115 -8.44 -3.37 11.60
C PRO A 115 -8.32 -4.41 12.72
N LYS A 116 -9.39 -5.17 12.95
CA LYS A 116 -9.33 -6.36 13.81
C LYS A 116 -8.55 -7.46 13.08
N LYS A 117 -7.46 -7.94 13.68
CA LYS A 117 -6.66 -9.05 13.12
C LYS A 117 -6.68 -10.28 14.03
N PRO A 118 -6.49 -11.48 13.45
CA PRO A 118 -6.29 -12.71 14.22
C PRO A 118 -5.08 -12.62 15.17
N LYS A 119 -5.07 -13.50 16.17
CA LYS A 119 -3.91 -13.67 17.05
C LYS A 119 -2.66 -14.04 16.24
N GLY A 120 -1.51 -13.48 16.60
CA GLY A 120 -0.22 -13.65 15.92
C GLY A 120 0.16 -12.52 14.96
N LEU A 121 -0.70 -11.51 14.79
CA LEU A 121 -0.46 -10.31 13.98
C LEU A 121 -0.34 -9.03 14.81
N GLU A 122 -0.27 -9.14 16.13
CA GLU A 122 -0.22 -8.02 17.09
C GLU A 122 0.98 -7.11 16.84
N TRP A 123 2.10 -7.70 16.41
CA TRP A 123 3.34 -7.00 16.05
C TRP A 123 3.16 -5.96 14.95
N MET A 124 2.06 -5.99 14.18
CA MET A 124 1.76 -5.00 13.16
C MET A 124 1.27 -3.68 13.73
N PHE A 125 0.87 -3.66 15.00
CA PHE A 125 0.25 -2.53 15.67
C PHE A 125 1.21 -1.90 16.68
N GLY A 126 1.26 -0.57 16.71
CA GLY A 126 2.12 0.19 17.62
C GLY A 126 2.19 1.67 17.31
#